data_AF-A0A6A4HJ67-F1
#
_entry.id   AF-A0A6A4HJ67-F1
#
_cell.length_a   1.000
_cell.length_b   1.000
_cell.length_c   1.000
_cell.angle_alpha   90.00
_cell.angle_beta   90.00
_cell.angle_gamma   90.00
#
_symmetry.space_group_name_H-M   'P 1'
#
loop_
_entity.id
_entity.type
_entity.pdbx_description
1 polymer ?
#
loop_
_entity_poly.entity_id
_entity_poly.type
_entity_poly.pdbx_seq_one_letter_code
_entity_poly.pdbx_strand_id
1 'polypeptide(L)'
;VKHMLELYKEGLTDFRASQRALQKALTYERKFESQVAKDGIPSFITNVLKGPTFQFPDPIKGEVSDRIDYVEAQTEYTLALSTATQAAVKYTRACHSATVALSRERVNVDTCTTSLLESMTAYVTEIISSTGRGVPTQWNAYLTAVSNAYSNDLDAASYDFTASQLHASSTRDAKNAAVVAARHDAELKEATKPVGKIIDE
;
A
#
# COMPACT_ATOMS: atom_id res chain seq x y z
N VAL A 1 -14.06 -34.68 -10.14
CA VAL A 1 -15.04 -33.57 -9.98
C VAL A 1 -14.87 -32.85 -8.65
N LYS A 2 -14.87 -33.53 -7.48
CA LYS A 2 -14.68 -32.87 -6.18
C LYS A 2 -13.41 -32.00 -6.11
N HIS A 3 -12.27 -32.54 -6.56
CA HIS A 3 -11.00 -31.80 -6.54
C HIS A 3 -10.99 -30.55 -7.44
N MET A 4 -11.61 -30.60 -8.62
CA MET A 4 -11.74 -29.42 -9.49
C MET A 4 -12.60 -28.33 -8.84
N LEU A 5 -13.65 -28.72 -8.12
CA LEU A 5 -14.48 -27.76 -7.38
C LEU A 5 -13.71 -27.15 -6.19
N GLU A 6 -12.82 -27.91 -5.56
CA GLU A 6 -11.91 -27.41 -4.52
C GLU A 6 -10.95 -26.37 -5.09
N LEU A 7 -10.23 -26.70 -6.19
CA LEU A 7 -9.33 -25.76 -6.89
C LEU A 7 -10.05 -24.46 -7.30
N TYR A 8 -11.27 -24.57 -7.82
CA TYR A 8 -12.10 -23.41 -8.19
C TYR A 8 -12.41 -22.53 -6.98
N LYS A 9 -12.86 -23.12 -5.86
CA LYS A 9 -13.25 -22.37 -4.65
C LYS A 9 -12.04 -21.76 -3.94
N GLU A 10 -10.94 -22.48 -3.88
CA GLU A 10 -9.67 -21.99 -3.33
C GLU A 10 -9.18 -20.81 -4.15
N GLY A 11 -9.16 -20.92 -5.48
CA GLY A 11 -8.79 -19.82 -6.38
C GLY A 11 -9.64 -18.56 -6.18
N LEU A 12 -10.97 -18.68 -6.08
CA LEU A 12 -11.84 -17.54 -5.79
C LEU A 12 -11.56 -16.90 -4.42
N THR A 13 -11.25 -17.73 -3.42
CA THR A 13 -10.97 -17.27 -2.06
C THR A 13 -9.64 -16.52 -2.02
N ASP A 14 -8.61 -17.08 -2.65
CA ASP A 14 -7.27 -16.51 -2.75
C ASP A 14 -7.26 -15.22 -3.56
N PHE A 15 -8.04 -15.16 -4.64
CA PHE A 15 -8.20 -13.94 -5.43
C PHE A 15 -8.80 -12.80 -4.60
N ARG A 16 -9.90 -13.07 -3.87
CA ARG A 16 -10.52 -12.09 -2.98
C ARG A 16 -9.60 -11.68 -1.83
N ALA A 17 -8.83 -12.60 -1.27
CA ALA A 17 -7.82 -12.28 -0.26
C ALA A 17 -6.72 -11.37 -0.84
N SER A 18 -6.28 -11.64 -2.07
CA SER A 18 -5.29 -10.86 -2.81
C SER A 18 -5.81 -9.45 -3.15
N GLN A 19 -7.08 -9.30 -3.50
CA GLN A 19 -7.71 -7.98 -3.67
C GLN A 19 -7.68 -7.15 -2.38
N ARG A 20 -7.98 -7.75 -1.23
CA ARG A 20 -7.87 -7.06 0.08
C ARG A 20 -6.42 -6.68 0.39
N ALA A 21 -5.46 -7.55 0.06
CA ALA A 21 -4.04 -7.26 0.22
C ALA A 21 -3.60 -6.10 -0.68
N LEU A 22 -4.03 -6.07 -1.94
CA LEU A 22 -3.78 -4.97 -2.87
C LEU A 22 -4.35 -3.65 -2.36
N GLN A 23 -5.58 -3.64 -1.83
CA GLN A 23 -6.18 -2.44 -1.25
C GLN A 23 -5.36 -1.89 -0.08
N LYS A 24 -4.87 -2.79 0.80
CA LYS A 24 -4.00 -2.41 1.91
C LYS A 24 -2.67 -1.86 1.40
N ALA A 25 -2.03 -2.52 0.43
CA ALA A 25 -0.77 -2.09 -0.18
C ALA A 25 -0.88 -0.69 -0.79
N LEU A 26 -1.91 -0.43 -1.60
CA LEU A 26 -2.20 0.88 -2.18
C LEU A 26 -2.46 1.95 -1.11
N THR A 27 -3.13 1.57 -0.02
CA THR A 27 -3.37 2.48 1.11
C THR A 27 -2.08 2.83 1.83
N TYR A 28 -1.19 1.87 2.06
CA TYR A 28 0.11 2.10 2.70
C TYR A 28 1.02 2.95 1.84
N GLU A 29 1.14 2.65 0.54
CA GLU A 29 1.91 3.47 -0.41
C GLU A 29 1.41 4.91 -0.41
N ARG A 30 0.10 5.12 -0.52
CA ARG A 30 -0.49 6.46 -0.50
C ARG A 30 -0.24 7.21 0.82
N LYS A 31 -0.36 6.53 1.96
CA LYS A 31 -0.08 7.12 3.28
C LYS A 31 1.39 7.51 3.41
N PHE A 32 2.28 6.65 2.94
CA PHE A 32 3.71 6.91 2.91
C PHE A 32 4.03 8.15 2.05
N GLU A 33 3.52 8.22 0.82
CA GLU A 33 3.74 9.39 -0.05
C GLU A 33 3.15 10.68 0.54
N SER A 34 1.99 10.60 1.19
CA SER A 34 1.41 11.76 1.89
C SER A 34 2.25 12.24 3.07
N GLN A 35 2.97 11.35 3.77
CA GLN A 35 3.87 11.73 4.86
C GLN A 35 5.15 12.35 4.31
N VAL A 36 5.73 11.74 3.26
CA VAL A 36 6.91 12.28 2.59
C VAL A 36 6.64 13.68 2.02
N ALA A 37 5.46 13.93 1.45
CA ALA A 37 5.09 15.23 0.90
C ALA A 37 4.93 16.35 1.95
N LYS A 38 4.58 16.02 3.21
CA LYS A 38 4.37 17.01 4.28
C LYS A 38 5.64 17.29 5.08
N ASP A 39 6.31 16.22 5.53
CA ASP A 39 7.39 16.30 6.51
C ASP A 39 8.76 15.96 5.90
N GLY A 40 8.82 15.62 4.61
CA GLY A 40 10.04 15.19 3.89
C GLY A 40 10.54 13.80 4.28
N ILE A 41 10.48 13.45 5.56
CA ILE A 41 10.91 12.16 6.12
C ILE A 41 9.85 11.67 7.12
N PRO A 42 9.19 10.52 6.84
CA PRO A 42 8.24 9.90 7.76
C PRO A 42 8.83 9.64 9.16
N SER A 43 8.01 9.89 10.19
CA SER A 43 8.44 9.81 11.60
C SER A 43 8.92 8.42 12.02
N PHE A 44 8.45 7.34 11.40
CA PHE A 44 8.95 6.00 11.71
C PHE A 44 10.40 5.81 11.24
N ILE A 45 10.80 6.45 10.13
CA ILE A 45 12.18 6.41 9.62
C ILE A 45 13.09 7.20 10.57
N THR A 46 12.69 8.42 10.95
CA THR A 46 13.45 9.22 11.91
C THR A 46 13.51 8.59 13.29
N ASN A 47 12.48 7.82 13.68
CA ASN A 47 12.47 7.12 14.96
C ASN A 47 13.41 5.91 15.00
N VAL A 48 13.63 5.24 13.87
CA VAL A 48 14.53 4.09 13.76
C VAL A 48 15.97 4.54 13.54
N LEU A 49 16.18 5.55 12.70
CA LEU A 49 17.50 6.08 12.34
C LEU A 49 17.83 7.34 13.17
N LYS A 50 17.92 7.21 14.50
CA LYS A 50 18.33 8.32 15.38
C LYS A 50 19.85 8.46 15.53
N GLY A 51 20.57 7.38 15.23
CA GLY A 51 22.03 7.24 15.42
C GLY A 51 22.49 7.43 16.88
N PRO A 52 23.79 7.25 17.15
CA PRO A 52 24.37 7.51 18.46
C PRO A 52 24.32 9.00 18.80
N THR A 53 23.97 9.33 20.05
CA THR A 53 24.05 10.70 20.55
C THR A 53 25.40 10.93 21.20
N PHE A 54 26.03 12.08 20.90
CA PHE A 54 27.19 12.52 21.66
C PHE A 54 26.73 12.85 23.09
N GLN A 55 27.20 12.08 24.06
CA GLN A 55 26.92 12.33 25.48
C GLN A 55 28.20 12.77 26.16
N PHE A 56 28.19 14.01 26.67
CA PHE A 56 29.26 14.55 27.50
C PHE A 56 28.74 14.80 28.91
N PRO A 57 29.55 14.53 29.94
CA PRO A 57 29.25 14.94 31.31
C PRO A 57 29.01 16.45 31.42
N ASP A 58 28.03 16.85 32.25
CA ASP A 58 27.62 18.25 32.42
C ASP A 58 28.77 19.24 32.70
N PRO A 59 29.81 18.90 33.51
CA PRO A 59 30.90 19.83 33.80
C PRO A 59 31.71 20.28 32.58
N ILE A 60 31.78 19.47 31.53
CA ILE A 60 32.59 19.75 30.32
C ILE A 60 31.75 20.00 29.08
N LYS A 61 30.43 19.79 29.16
CA LYS A 61 29.51 19.86 28.03
C LYS A 61 29.53 21.22 27.33
N GLY A 62 29.58 22.32 28.09
CA GLY A 62 29.68 23.67 27.54
C GLY A 62 30.99 23.90 26.80
N GLU A 63 32.12 23.54 27.42
CA GLU A 63 33.45 23.69 26.84
C GLU A 63 33.66 22.86 25.57
N VAL A 64 33.08 21.66 25.50
CA VAL A 64 33.14 20.80 24.32
C VAL A 64 32.23 21.31 23.21
N SER A 65 31.05 21.84 23.56
CA SER A 65 30.07 22.32 22.57
C SER A 65 30.57 23.49 21.72
N ASP A 66 31.49 24.29 22.27
CA ASP A 66 32.06 25.46 21.60
C ASP A 66 33.36 25.15 20.83
N ARG A 67 33.87 23.90 20.90
CA ARG A 67 35.06 23.50 20.13
C ARG A 67 34.72 23.35 18.65
N ILE A 68 35.57 23.92 17.80
CA ILE A 68 35.45 23.81 16.33
C ILE A 68 35.34 22.34 15.91
N ASP A 69 36.21 21.48 16.43
CA ASP A 69 36.20 20.04 16.12
C ASP A 69 34.87 19.37 16.46
N TYR A 70 34.20 19.80 17.53
CA TYR A 70 32.88 19.28 17.90
C TYR A 70 31.79 19.79 16.97
N VAL A 71 31.81 21.07 16.61
CA VAL A 71 30.84 21.66 15.66
C VAL A 71 30.97 21.00 14.29
N GLU A 72 32.19 20.77 13.81
CA GLU A 72 32.47 20.06 12.56
C GLU A 72 31.97 18.61 12.62
N ALA A 73 32.34 17.85 13.67
CA ALA A 73 31.89 16.47 13.85
C ALA A 73 30.35 16.35 13.98
N GLN A 74 29.70 17.29 14.68
CA GLN A 74 28.25 17.34 14.80
C GLN A 74 27.58 17.67 13.47
N THR A 75 28.20 18.52 12.65
CA THR A 75 27.72 18.85 11.30
C THR A 75 27.84 17.65 10.37
N GLU A 76 28.99 16.97 10.36
CA GLU A 76 29.21 15.73 9.60
C GLU A 76 28.21 14.64 10.01
N TYR A 77 28.02 14.45 11.32
CA TYR A 77 27.05 13.50 11.86
C TYR A 77 25.63 13.80 11.37
N THR A 78 25.22 15.07 11.45
CA THR A 78 23.89 15.51 11.02
C THR A 78 23.69 15.30 9.51
N LEU A 79 24.71 15.57 8.70
CA LEU A 79 24.70 15.34 7.26
C LEU A 79 24.60 13.84 6.92
N ALA A 80 25.36 13.00 7.61
CA ALA A 80 25.32 11.55 7.44
C ALA A 80 23.93 11.00 7.80
N LEU A 81 23.34 11.47 8.91
CA LEU A 81 22.00 11.07 9.35
C LEU A 81 20.92 11.49 8.33
N SER A 82 21.01 12.71 7.80
CA SER A 82 20.12 13.20 6.75
C SER A 82 20.24 12.35 5.46
N THR A 83 21.46 12.01 5.06
CA THR A 83 21.70 11.17 3.88
C THR A 83 21.12 9.75 4.07
N ALA A 84 21.36 9.16 5.24
CA ALA A 84 20.85 7.83 5.58
C ALA A 84 19.31 7.79 5.63
N THR A 85 18.68 8.80 6.23
CA THR A 85 17.22 8.89 6.29
C THR A 85 16.59 9.09 4.90
N GLN A 86 17.18 9.91 4.03
CA GLN A 86 16.74 10.04 2.64
C GLN A 86 16.89 8.73 1.85
N ALA A 87 17.99 8.00 2.04
CA ALA A 87 18.17 6.68 1.44
C ALA A 87 17.11 5.68 1.92
N ALA A 88 16.78 5.69 3.21
CA ALA A 88 15.72 4.86 3.78
C ALA A 88 14.34 5.21 3.23
N VAL A 89 14.04 6.49 2.98
CA VAL A 89 12.82 6.93 2.29
C VAL A 89 12.75 6.31 0.89
N LYS A 90 13.82 6.43 0.10
CA LYS A 90 13.88 5.86 -1.26
C LYS A 90 13.72 4.34 -1.25
N TYR A 91 14.38 3.65 -0.33
CA TYR A 91 14.26 2.21 -0.16
C TYR A 91 12.81 1.81 0.19
N THR A 92 12.22 2.47 1.18
CA THR A 92 10.85 2.16 1.63
C THR A 92 9.83 2.43 0.52
N ARG A 93 10.01 3.51 -0.25
CA ARG A 93 9.22 3.79 -1.46
C ARG A 93 9.30 2.63 -2.46
N ALA A 94 10.51 2.18 -2.76
CA ALA A 94 10.72 1.05 -3.68
C ALA A 94 10.05 -0.24 -3.16
N CYS A 95 10.12 -0.52 -1.85
CA CYS A 95 9.43 -1.65 -1.24
C CYS A 95 7.90 -1.55 -1.36
N HIS A 96 7.32 -0.37 -1.15
CA HIS A 96 5.89 -0.14 -1.34
C HIS A 96 5.47 -0.39 -2.79
N SER A 97 6.17 0.19 -3.76
CA SER A 97 5.86 0.01 -5.17
C SER A 97 6.04 -1.45 -5.63
N ALA A 98 7.07 -2.15 -5.14
CA ALA A 98 7.25 -3.58 -5.40
C ALA A 98 6.11 -4.42 -4.80
N THR A 99 5.66 -4.09 -3.59
CA THR A 99 4.52 -4.77 -2.94
C THR A 99 3.23 -4.57 -3.73
N VAL A 100 2.99 -3.35 -4.22
CA VAL A 100 1.82 -3.04 -5.07
C VAL A 100 1.91 -3.80 -6.40
N ALA A 101 3.08 -3.83 -7.05
CA ALA A 101 3.28 -4.56 -8.29
C ALA A 101 2.97 -6.07 -8.14
N LEU A 102 3.54 -6.72 -7.12
CA LEU A 102 3.26 -8.13 -6.82
C LEU A 102 1.78 -8.36 -6.49
N SER A 103 1.16 -7.44 -5.75
CA SER A 103 -0.26 -7.56 -5.41
C SER A 103 -1.16 -7.40 -6.65
N ARG A 104 -0.77 -6.58 -7.63
CA ARG A 104 -1.49 -6.43 -8.91
C ARG A 104 -1.39 -7.70 -9.76
N GLU A 105 -0.22 -8.32 -9.81
CA GLU A 105 -0.02 -9.58 -10.51
C GLU A 105 -0.90 -10.70 -9.93
N ARG A 106 -1.01 -10.77 -8.59
CA ARG A 106 -1.85 -11.76 -7.90
C ARG A 106 -3.36 -11.58 -8.09
N VAL A 107 -3.80 -10.42 -8.60
CA VAL A 107 -5.21 -10.17 -8.96
C VAL A 107 -5.39 -10.06 -10.47
N ASN A 108 -4.40 -10.48 -11.25
CA ASN A 108 -4.54 -10.58 -12.70
C ASN A 108 -5.45 -11.76 -13.04
N VAL A 109 -6.57 -11.47 -13.70
CA VAL A 109 -7.59 -12.46 -14.06
C VAL A 109 -7.01 -13.50 -15.01
N ASP A 110 -6.30 -13.08 -16.07
CA ASP A 110 -5.71 -13.99 -17.06
C ASP A 110 -4.71 -14.96 -16.41
N THR A 111 -3.84 -14.45 -15.53
CA THR A 111 -2.86 -15.28 -14.81
C THR A 111 -3.55 -16.29 -13.91
N CYS A 112 -4.59 -15.88 -13.17
CA CYS A 112 -5.34 -16.78 -12.28
C CYS A 112 -6.11 -17.85 -13.07
N THR A 113 -6.76 -17.44 -14.17
CA THR A 113 -7.50 -18.34 -15.06
C THR A 113 -6.56 -19.37 -15.70
N THR A 114 -5.40 -18.93 -16.19
CA THR A 114 -4.39 -19.82 -16.77
C THR A 114 -3.87 -20.82 -15.73
N SER A 115 -3.55 -20.36 -14.52
CA SER A 115 -3.06 -21.22 -13.45
C SER A 115 -4.09 -22.29 -13.02
N LEU A 116 -5.39 -21.92 -12.97
CA LEU A 116 -6.45 -22.88 -12.70
C LEU A 116 -6.56 -23.90 -13.84
N LEU A 117 -6.54 -23.46 -15.10
CA LEU A 117 -6.60 -24.34 -16.27
C LEU A 117 -5.44 -25.34 -16.28
N GLU A 118 -4.22 -24.90 -16.01
CA GLU A 118 -3.03 -25.75 -15.90
C GLU A 118 -3.19 -26.79 -14.79
N SER A 119 -3.64 -26.36 -13.60
CA SER A 119 -3.83 -27.25 -12.44
C SER A 119 -4.90 -28.31 -12.72
N MET A 120 -6.02 -27.92 -13.33
CA MET A 120 -7.07 -28.87 -13.71
C MET A 120 -6.60 -29.81 -14.82
N THR A 121 -5.81 -29.32 -15.78
CA THR A 121 -5.24 -30.14 -16.87
C THR A 121 -4.27 -31.18 -16.33
N ALA A 122 -3.41 -30.81 -15.39
CA ALA A 122 -2.51 -31.74 -14.71
C ALA A 122 -3.29 -32.85 -14.00
N TYR A 123 -4.34 -32.48 -13.24
CA TYR A 123 -5.19 -33.43 -12.54
C TYR A 123 -5.94 -34.40 -13.48
N VAL A 124 -6.52 -33.90 -14.58
CA VAL A 124 -7.16 -34.76 -15.59
C VAL A 124 -6.15 -35.72 -16.22
N THR A 125 -4.96 -35.22 -16.54
CA THR A 125 -3.90 -36.03 -17.16
C THR A 125 -3.49 -37.18 -16.25
N GLU A 126 -3.40 -36.95 -14.94
CA GLU A 126 -3.16 -37.96 -13.92
C GLU A 126 -4.29 -39.01 -13.82
N ILE A 127 -5.56 -38.58 -13.91
CA ILE A 127 -6.70 -39.52 -13.94
C ILE A 127 -6.66 -40.40 -15.18
N ILE A 128 -6.43 -39.80 -16.35
CA ILE A 128 -6.41 -40.55 -17.62
C ILE A 128 -5.25 -41.57 -17.60
N SER A 129 -4.08 -41.17 -17.13
CA SER A 129 -2.92 -42.06 -17.06
C SER A 129 -3.11 -43.19 -16.04
N SER A 130 -3.70 -42.92 -14.88
CA SER A 130 -3.95 -43.92 -13.83
C SER A 130 -5.06 -44.91 -14.17
N THR A 131 -6.11 -44.47 -14.88
CA THR A 131 -7.27 -45.32 -15.19
C THR A 131 -7.20 -45.96 -16.56
N GLY A 132 -6.33 -45.48 -17.46
CA GLY A 132 -6.28 -45.88 -18.86
C GLY A 132 -7.56 -45.54 -19.64
N ARG A 133 -8.42 -44.68 -19.08
CA ARG A 133 -9.73 -44.31 -19.62
C ARG A 133 -9.88 -42.81 -19.65
N GLY A 134 -10.48 -42.30 -20.72
CA GLY A 134 -10.83 -40.89 -20.87
C GLY A 134 -10.69 -40.44 -22.31
N VAL A 135 -11.58 -39.54 -22.72
CA VAL A 135 -11.53 -38.91 -24.04
C VAL A 135 -10.95 -37.50 -23.84
N PRO A 136 -9.69 -37.24 -24.26
CA PRO A 136 -9.03 -35.96 -24.00
C PRO A 136 -9.83 -34.76 -24.54
N THR A 137 -10.50 -34.91 -25.67
CA THR A 137 -11.30 -33.84 -26.28
C THR A 137 -12.50 -33.44 -25.43
N GLN A 138 -13.17 -34.39 -24.77
CA GLN A 138 -14.30 -34.11 -23.86
C GLN A 138 -13.83 -33.41 -22.59
N TRP A 139 -12.70 -33.85 -22.03
CA TRP A 139 -12.12 -33.19 -20.86
C TRP A 139 -11.65 -31.78 -21.18
N ASN A 140 -10.96 -31.57 -22.31
CA ASN A 140 -10.52 -30.24 -22.71
C ASN A 140 -11.70 -29.28 -22.88
N ALA A 141 -12.80 -29.71 -23.52
CA ALA A 141 -14.00 -28.90 -23.64
C ALA A 141 -14.59 -28.52 -22.26
N TYR A 142 -14.62 -29.47 -21.32
CA TYR A 142 -15.08 -29.22 -19.95
C TYR A 142 -14.16 -28.25 -19.20
N LEU A 143 -12.84 -28.46 -19.24
CA LEU A 143 -11.85 -27.61 -18.58
C LEU A 143 -11.92 -26.17 -19.08
N THR A 144 -12.04 -25.97 -20.39
CA THR A 144 -12.22 -24.65 -21.00
C THR A 144 -13.51 -23.98 -20.52
N ALA A 145 -14.62 -24.71 -20.46
CA ALA A 145 -15.89 -24.17 -19.97
C ALA A 145 -15.81 -23.73 -18.50
N VAL A 146 -15.18 -24.54 -17.64
CA VAL A 146 -14.97 -24.21 -16.23
C VAL A 146 -14.04 -23.01 -16.07
N SER A 147 -12.94 -22.98 -16.84
CA SER A 147 -11.98 -21.86 -16.82
C SER A 147 -12.62 -20.55 -17.27
N ASN A 148 -13.49 -20.59 -18.28
CA ASN A 148 -14.23 -19.40 -18.73
C ASN A 148 -15.23 -18.91 -17.67
N ALA A 149 -15.95 -19.82 -17.03
CA ALA A 149 -16.85 -19.47 -15.92
C ALA A 149 -16.07 -18.84 -14.76
N TYR A 150 -14.93 -19.42 -14.40
CA TYR A 150 -14.03 -18.88 -13.39
C TYR A 150 -13.55 -17.47 -13.74
N SER A 151 -13.11 -17.25 -14.98
CA SER A 151 -12.67 -15.93 -15.45
C SER A 151 -13.77 -14.89 -15.30
N ASN A 152 -15.01 -15.22 -15.68
CA ASN A 152 -16.15 -14.32 -15.53
C ASN A 152 -16.44 -13.96 -14.06
N ASP A 153 -16.32 -14.92 -13.14
CA ASP A 153 -16.49 -14.69 -11.71
C ASP A 153 -15.37 -13.78 -11.16
N LEU A 154 -14.13 -13.96 -11.64
CA LEU A 154 -13.00 -13.10 -11.28
C LEU A 154 -13.16 -11.68 -11.81
N ASP A 155 -13.61 -11.52 -13.05
CA ASP A 155 -13.89 -10.23 -13.65
C ASP A 155 -14.98 -9.49 -12.87
N ALA A 156 -16.08 -10.17 -12.53
CA ALA A 156 -17.14 -9.59 -11.70
C ALA A 156 -16.60 -9.11 -10.34
N ALA A 157 -15.78 -9.92 -9.68
CA ALA A 157 -15.12 -9.53 -8.43
C ALA A 157 -14.14 -8.35 -8.62
N SER A 158 -13.46 -8.25 -9.77
CA SER A 158 -12.56 -7.16 -10.11
C SER A 158 -13.30 -5.84 -10.35
N TYR A 159 -14.44 -5.90 -11.03
CA TYR A 159 -15.33 -4.74 -11.20
C TYR A 159 -15.85 -4.23 -9.86
N ASP A 160 -16.38 -5.11 -9.00
CA ASP A 160 -16.87 -4.75 -7.67
C ASP A 160 -15.78 -4.10 -6.81
N PHE A 161 -14.57 -4.64 -6.87
CA PHE A 161 -13.41 -4.10 -6.18
C PHE A 161 -13.04 -2.69 -6.67
N THR A 162 -13.01 -2.50 -7.99
CA THR A 162 -12.68 -1.22 -8.62
C THR A 162 -13.74 -0.16 -8.31
N ALA A 163 -15.03 -0.52 -8.39
CA ALA A 163 -16.13 0.35 -8.01
C ALA A 163 -16.03 0.74 -6.53
N SER A 164 -15.76 -0.22 -5.64
CA SER A 164 -15.57 0.03 -4.21
C SER A 164 -14.41 1.01 -3.94
N GLN A 165 -13.30 0.88 -4.66
CA GLN A 165 -12.17 1.82 -4.55
C GLN A 165 -12.52 3.22 -5.04
N LEU A 166 -13.25 3.34 -6.15
CA LEU A 166 -13.69 4.64 -6.68
C LEU A 166 -14.61 5.35 -5.69
N HIS A 167 -15.60 4.65 -5.15
CA HIS A 167 -16.51 5.20 -4.13
C HIS A 167 -15.76 5.61 -2.86
N ALA A 168 -14.80 4.81 -2.40
CA ALA A 168 -13.97 5.16 -1.24
C ALA A 168 -13.12 6.41 -1.48
N SER A 169 -12.58 6.58 -2.70
CA SER A 169 -11.85 7.80 -3.07
C SER A 169 -12.78 9.01 -3.08
N SER A 170 -13.91 8.93 -3.79
CA SER A 170 -14.88 10.02 -3.90
C SER A 170 -15.40 10.48 -2.53
N THR A 171 -15.75 9.53 -1.65
CA THR A 171 -16.22 9.83 -0.29
C THR A 171 -15.15 10.58 0.53
N ARG A 172 -13.89 10.16 0.41
CA ARG A 172 -12.78 10.83 1.09
C ARG A 172 -12.53 12.23 0.52
N ASP A 173 -12.57 12.37 -0.79
CA ASP A 173 -12.31 13.66 -1.45
C ASP A 173 -13.41 14.67 -1.09
N ALA A 174 -14.67 14.22 -1.03
CA ALA A 174 -15.78 15.01 -0.48
C ALA A 174 -15.56 15.41 0.99
N LYS A 175 -15.10 14.48 1.84
CA LYS A 175 -14.78 14.78 3.24
C LYS A 175 -13.64 15.80 3.36
N ASN A 176 -12.60 15.69 2.54
CA ASN A 176 -11.49 16.65 2.52
C ASN A 176 -11.97 18.04 2.10
N ALA A 177 -12.79 18.12 1.04
CA ALA A 177 -13.39 19.38 0.59
C ALA A 177 -14.25 20.02 1.69
N ALA A 178 -15.05 19.22 2.41
CA ALA A 178 -15.86 19.70 3.52
C ALA A 178 -15.00 20.26 4.68
N VAL A 179 -13.87 19.61 5.01
CA VAL A 179 -12.94 20.11 6.03
C VAL A 179 -12.27 21.41 5.58
N VAL A 180 -11.88 21.52 4.31
CA VAL A 180 -11.28 22.76 3.76
C VAL A 180 -12.30 23.89 3.77
N ALA A 181 -13.54 23.65 3.35
CA ALA A 181 -14.63 24.62 3.41
C ALA A 181 -14.89 25.06 4.85
N ALA A 182 -14.96 24.12 5.81
CA ALA A 182 -15.15 24.44 7.23
C ALA A 182 -14.00 25.27 7.82
N ARG A 183 -12.75 25.03 7.40
CA ARG A 183 -11.59 25.85 7.80
C ARG A 183 -11.69 27.26 7.25
N HIS A 184 -11.98 27.40 5.96
CA HIS A 184 -12.16 28.70 5.33
C HIS A 184 -13.31 29.49 5.97
N ASP A 185 -14.42 28.84 6.30
CA ASP A 185 -15.54 29.46 7.02
C ASP A 185 -15.17 29.88 8.45
N ALA A 186 -14.32 29.11 9.13
CA ALA A 186 -13.81 29.47 10.46
C ALA A 186 -12.87 30.69 10.38
N GLU A 187 -11.96 30.71 9.40
CA GLU A 187 -11.03 31.82 9.15
C GLU A 187 -11.79 33.12 8.79
N LEU A 188 -12.85 33.04 7.97
CA LEU A 188 -13.71 34.19 7.65
C LEU A 188 -14.48 34.73 8.86
N LYS A 189 -14.96 33.86 9.76
CA LYS A 189 -15.63 34.27 11.01
C LYS A 189 -14.67 34.92 12.00
N GLU A 190 -13.41 34.52 12.00
CA GLU A 190 -12.37 35.12 12.85
C GLU A 190 -11.95 36.51 12.33
N ALA A 191 -11.87 36.69 11.01
CA ALA A 191 -11.58 37.97 10.36
C ALA A 191 -12.71 39.01 10.46
N THR A 192 -13.95 38.60 10.79
CA THR A 192 -15.13 39.48 10.89
C THR A 192 -15.48 39.88 12.32
N LYS A 193 -14.63 39.61 13.32
CA LYS A 193 -14.80 40.18 14.66
C LYS A 193 -14.69 41.72 14.57
N PRO A 194 -15.72 42.48 14.98
CA PRO A 194 -15.64 43.94 14.95
C PRO A 194 -14.53 44.40 15.89
N VAL A 195 -13.63 45.23 15.38
CA VAL A 195 -12.65 45.97 16.19
C VAL A 195 -13.45 46.73 17.25
N GLY A 196 -13.25 46.38 18.52
CA GLY A 196 -13.99 46.95 19.64
C GLY A 196 -13.95 48.48 19.59
N LYS A 197 -15.12 49.11 19.67
CA LYS A 197 -15.22 50.53 19.97
C LYS A 197 -14.56 50.76 21.32
N ILE A 198 -13.41 51.44 21.32
CA ILE A 198 -12.94 52.19 22.47
C ILE A 198 -13.98 53.30 22.65
N ILE A 199 -14.86 53.14 23.63
CA ILE A 199 -15.70 54.23 24.15
C ILE A 199 -15.03 54.61 25.46
N ASP A 200 -14.29 55.72 25.44
CA ASP A 200 -13.80 56.39 26.65
C ASP A 200 -14.99 57.05 27.37
N GLU A 201 -14.96 56.97 28.70
CA GLU A 201 -15.88 57.60 29.66
C GLU A 201 -15.78 59.14 29.65
#